data_AF-A0A8S2GY72-F1
#
_entry.id   AF-A0A8S2GY72-F1
#
_cell.length_a   1.000
_cell.length_b   1.000
_cell.length_c   1.000
_cell.angle_alpha   90.00
_cell.angle_beta   90.00
_cell.angle_gamma   90.00
#
_symmetry.space_group_name_H-M   'P 1'
#
loop_
_entity.id
_entity.type
_entity.pdbx_description
1 polymer ?
#
loop_
_entity_poly.entity_id
_entity_poly.type
_entity_poly.pdbx_seq_one_letter_code
_entity_poly.pdbx_strand_id
1 'polypeptide(L)'
;MNGKELLITLDLLQKEKHISRESIIEAIKDAVDKAYKREVDPEATIEVEFNEKTGEISVYNLLKVVKAEDLDDELTQLNLEEAQQLNHTLGLGDIYRRPIPFSEFSRIAALQVKQAIRQKLAEAQKVVLYDEWAPKIGTVINAQVEQVNPNGSILVDLGSSIFGFVTPGGSIPGEKIEPGKMYKFYVQDVPEVADGTIEIMAVARNPGERAKVAIRSNVSSIDPIGAIVGRKGARINAVSSQLKDERIDVVP
;
A
#
# COMPACT_ATOMS: atom_id res chain seq x y z
N MET A 1 -7.92 -6.87 -20.69
CA MET A 1 -8.38 -7.59 -19.48
C MET A 1 -9.77 -8.10 -19.74
N ASN A 2 -10.11 -9.32 -19.32
CA ASN A 2 -11.47 -9.84 -19.49
C ASN A 2 -12.30 -9.39 -18.28
N GLY A 3 -13.31 -8.52 -18.47
CA GLY A 3 -14.12 -7.98 -17.36
C GLY A 3 -14.76 -9.06 -16.49
N LYS A 4 -15.07 -10.22 -17.08
CA LYS A 4 -15.57 -11.41 -16.38
C LYS A 4 -14.57 -12.00 -15.38
N GLU A 5 -13.28 -12.00 -15.71
CA GLU A 5 -12.21 -12.53 -14.85
C GLU A 5 -12.01 -11.65 -13.62
N LEU A 6 -12.16 -10.33 -13.80
CA LEU A 6 -12.11 -9.36 -12.72
C LEU A 6 -13.29 -9.55 -11.75
N LEU A 7 -14.51 -9.74 -12.26
CA LEU A 7 -15.69 -10.02 -11.43
C LEU A 7 -15.55 -11.31 -10.62
N ILE A 8 -15.07 -12.38 -11.24
CA ILE A 8 -14.80 -13.65 -10.53
C ILE A 8 -13.77 -13.43 -9.42
N THR A 9 -12.71 -12.67 -9.71
CA THR A 9 -11.68 -12.35 -8.72
C THR A 9 -12.25 -11.54 -7.56
N LEU A 10 -13.08 -10.54 -7.83
CA LEU A 10 -13.75 -9.73 -6.81
C LEU A 10 -14.66 -10.58 -5.89
N ASP A 11 -15.45 -11.47 -6.47
CA ASP A 11 -16.36 -12.34 -5.70
C ASP A 11 -15.60 -13.35 -4.83
N LEU A 12 -14.46 -13.87 -5.31
CA LEU A 12 -13.58 -14.74 -4.51
C LEU A 12 -12.96 -13.97 -3.34
N LEU A 13 -12.47 -12.76 -3.58
CA LEU A 13 -11.86 -11.90 -2.57
C LEU A 13 -12.85 -11.53 -1.45
N GLN A 14 -14.10 -11.26 -1.81
CA GLN A 14 -15.15 -10.94 -0.85
C GLN A 14 -15.49 -12.12 0.06
N LYS A 15 -15.50 -13.35 -0.48
CA LYS A 15 -15.82 -14.57 0.28
C LYS A 15 -14.71 -15.01 1.23
N GLU A 16 -13.45 -14.92 0.81
CA GLU A 16 -12.34 -15.51 1.58
C GLU A 16 -11.68 -14.54 2.58
N LYS A 17 -11.75 -13.23 2.35
CA LYS A 17 -10.88 -12.26 3.04
C LYS A 17 -11.63 -11.07 3.66
N HIS A 18 -12.96 -11.09 3.67
CA HIS A 18 -13.81 -10.01 4.22
C HIS A 18 -13.48 -8.60 3.69
N ILE A 19 -12.94 -8.52 2.47
CA ILE A 19 -12.63 -7.23 1.83
C ILE A 19 -13.92 -6.67 1.23
N SER A 20 -14.24 -5.40 1.53
CA SER A 20 -15.40 -4.75 0.92
C SER A 20 -15.17 -4.54 -0.59
N ARG A 21 -16.19 -4.82 -1.40
CA ARG A 21 -16.16 -4.65 -2.86
C ARG A 21 -15.83 -3.21 -3.23
N GLU A 22 -16.37 -2.27 -2.46
CA GLU A 22 -16.16 -0.81 -2.59
C GLU A 22 -14.68 -0.44 -2.49
N SER A 23 -13.96 -0.97 -1.50
CA SER A 23 -12.53 -0.67 -1.29
C SER A 23 -11.66 -1.16 -2.46
N ILE A 24 -12.00 -2.31 -3.06
CA ILE A 24 -11.28 -2.82 -4.21
C ILE A 24 -11.59 -1.97 -5.45
N ILE A 25 -12.85 -1.59 -5.66
CA ILE A 25 -13.25 -0.72 -6.77
C ILE A 25 -12.52 0.62 -6.68
N GLU A 26 -12.46 1.24 -5.50
CA GLU A 26 -11.75 2.50 -5.28
C GLU A 26 -10.25 2.38 -5.59
N ALA A 27 -9.60 1.30 -5.17
CA ALA A 27 -8.20 1.06 -5.49
C ALA A 27 -7.94 0.86 -6.99
N ILE A 28 -8.88 0.21 -7.69
CA ILE A 28 -8.83 0.05 -9.14
C ILE A 28 -8.95 1.42 -9.82
N LYS A 29 -9.86 2.28 -9.37
CA LYS A 29 -10.01 3.65 -9.89
C LYS A 29 -8.73 4.45 -9.70
N ASP A 30 -8.16 4.44 -8.50
CA ASP A 30 -6.90 5.14 -8.17
C ASP A 30 -5.71 4.61 -8.99
N ALA A 31 -5.61 3.30 -9.21
CA ALA A 31 -4.56 2.75 -10.07
C ALA A 31 -4.70 3.16 -11.53
N VAL A 32 -5.93 3.19 -12.05
CA VAL A 32 -6.17 3.64 -13.43
C VAL A 32 -5.87 5.14 -13.57
N ASP A 33 -6.25 5.97 -12.58
CA ASP A 33 -5.91 7.40 -12.52
C ASP A 33 -4.40 7.65 -12.54
N LYS A 34 -3.67 7.00 -11.64
CA LYS A 34 -2.20 7.12 -11.58
C LYS A 34 -1.52 6.63 -12.86
N ALA A 35 -2.05 5.57 -13.45
CA ALA A 35 -1.51 5.02 -14.68
C ALA A 35 -1.69 5.99 -15.85
N TYR A 36 -2.86 6.63 -15.96
CA TYR A 36 -3.15 7.60 -17.01
C TYR A 36 -2.28 8.85 -16.86
N LYS A 37 -2.20 9.40 -15.65
CA LYS A 37 -1.38 10.59 -15.37
C LYS A 37 0.10 10.40 -15.69
N ARG A 38 0.61 9.19 -15.49
CA ARG A 38 2.02 8.87 -15.73
C ARG A 38 2.35 8.71 -17.22
N GLU A 39 1.42 8.20 -18.02
CA GLU A 39 1.70 7.82 -19.41
C GLU A 39 1.17 8.80 -20.45
N VAL A 40 0.06 9.46 -20.16
CA VAL A 40 -0.60 10.36 -21.09
C VAL A 40 -0.34 11.80 -20.69
N ASP A 41 -0.82 12.21 -19.52
CA ASP A 41 -0.72 13.59 -19.08
C ASP A 41 -0.78 13.73 -17.55
N PRO A 42 0.28 14.24 -16.90
CA PRO A 42 0.32 14.45 -15.45
C PRO A 42 -0.78 15.34 -14.87
N GLU A 43 -1.27 16.32 -15.63
CA GLU A 43 -2.25 17.32 -15.17
C GLU A 43 -3.69 16.91 -15.47
N ALA A 44 -3.90 15.85 -16.27
CA ALA A 44 -5.23 15.40 -16.63
C ALA A 44 -6.04 14.93 -15.42
N THR A 45 -7.31 15.30 -15.40
CA THR A 45 -8.28 14.82 -14.41
C THR A 45 -9.16 13.76 -15.05
N ILE A 46 -9.04 12.51 -14.62
CA ILE A 46 -9.89 11.44 -15.14
C ILE A 46 -10.93 10.97 -14.14
N GLU A 47 -12.03 10.46 -14.68
CA GLU A 47 -13.05 9.75 -13.93
C GLU A 47 -13.13 8.31 -14.41
N VAL A 48 -13.03 7.38 -13.47
CA VAL A 48 -13.06 5.94 -13.75
C VAL A 48 -14.35 5.37 -13.19
N GLU A 49 -15.17 4.82 -14.06
CA GLU A 49 -16.38 4.09 -13.71
C GLU A 49 -16.15 2.59 -13.85
N PHE A 50 -16.70 1.83 -12.92
CA PHE A 50 -16.67 0.37 -12.95
C PHE A 50 -18.10 -0.17 -12.95
N ASN A 51 -18.45 -0.90 -13.99
CA ASN A 51 -19.75 -1.56 -14.07
C ASN A 51 -19.70 -2.89 -13.31
N GLU A 52 -20.34 -2.94 -12.15
CA GLU A 52 -20.33 -4.13 -11.28
C GLU A 52 -21.00 -5.38 -11.89
N LYS A 53 -21.85 -5.21 -12.92
CA LYS A 53 -22.54 -6.31 -13.59
C LYS A 53 -21.75 -6.88 -14.74
N THR A 54 -21.10 -6.02 -15.53
CA THR A 54 -20.34 -6.44 -16.73
C THR A 54 -18.85 -6.60 -16.47
N GLY A 55 -18.33 -5.95 -15.42
CA GLY A 55 -16.90 -5.90 -15.11
C GLY A 55 -16.12 -4.95 -16.03
N GLU A 56 -16.83 -4.13 -16.80
CA GLU A 56 -16.23 -3.16 -17.71
C GLU A 56 -15.79 -1.92 -16.94
N ILE A 57 -14.59 -1.45 -17.26
CA ILE A 57 -14.03 -0.20 -16.75
C ILE A 57 -14.18 0.84 -17.87
N SER A 58 -14.89 1.91 -17.58
CA SER A 58 -15.06 3.05 -18.48
C SER A 58 -14.26 4.23 -17.92
N VAL A 59 -13.50 4.90 -18.79
CA VAL A 59 -12.62 6.00 -18.40
C VAL A 59 -13.05 7.25 -19.17
N TYR A 60 -13.19 8.36 -18.45
CA TYR A 60 -13.57 9.65 -18.99
C TYR A 60 -12.53 10.69 -18.62
N ASN A 61 -12.11 11.51 -19.57
CA ASN A 61 -11.33 12.72 -19.28
C ASN A 61 -12.31 13.86 -18.93
N LEU A 62 -12.08 14.53 -17.81
CA LEU A 62 -12.89 15.66 -17.34
C LEU A 62 -12.27 16.96 -17.85
N LEU A 63 -12.93 17.58 -18.82
CA LEU A 63 -12.49 18.83 -19.43
C LEU A 63 -13.34 19.99 -18.92
N LYS A 64 -12.71 21.05 -18.43
CA LYS A 64 -13.41 22.27 -18.02
C LYS A 64 -13.71 23.13 -19.24
N VAL A 65 -14.97 23.54 -19.40
CA VAL A 65 -15.38 24.40 -20.52
C VAL A 65 -14.93 25.84 -20.25
N VAL A 66 -14.09 26.38 -21.13
CA VAL A 66 -13.52 27.73 -21.03
C VAL A 66 -13.75 28.52 -22.32
N LYS A 67 -13.53 29.84 -22.27
CA LYS A 67 -13.54 30.67 -23.48
C LYS A 67 -12.28 30.38 -24.30
N ALA A 68 -12.35 30.61 -25.61
CA ALA A 68 -11.20 30.42 -26.50
C ALA A 68 -9.98 31.28 -26.09
N GLU A 69 -10.22 32.44 -25.48
CA GLU A 69 -9.17 33.35 -24.99
C GLU A 69 -8.47 32.84 -23.72
N ASP A 70 -9.13 31.95 -22.96
CA ASP A 70 -8.66 31.40 -21.69
C ASP A 70 -8.22 29.91 -21.84
N LEU A 71 -8.09 29.43 -23.08
CA LEU A 71 -7.69 28.05 -23.38
C LEU A 71 -6.17 27.93 -23.30
N ASP A 72 -5.68 27.49 -22.15
CA ASP A 72 -4.25 27.30 -21.88
C ASP A 72 -3.78 25.85 -22.10
N ASP A 73 -4.69 24.89 -21.92
CA ASP A 73 -4.38 23.46 -22.00
C ASP A 73 -5.54 22.63 -22.57
N GLU A 74 -5.37 22.10 -23.78
CA GLU A 74 -6.35 21.29 -24.51
C GLU A 74 -6.63 19.92 -23.88
N LEU A 75 -5.79 19.47 -22.94
CA LEU A 75 -5.94 18.18 -22.26
C LEU A 75 -6.79 18.26 -20.99
N THR A 76 -6.89 19.45 -20.39
CA THR A 76 -7.69 19.73 -19.19
C THR A 76 -8.87 20.67 -19.44
N GLN A 77 -8.86 21.36 -20.58
CA GLN A 77 -9.87 22.36 -20.94
C GLN A 77 -10.51 22.05 -22.30
N LEU A 78 -11.73 22.54 -22.48
CA LEU A 78 -12.48 22.44 -23.73
C LEU A 78 -13.00 23.83 -24.08
N ASN A 79 -12.84 24.25 -25.33
CA ASN A 79 -13.41 25.52 -25.73
C ASN A 79 -14.96 25.45 -25.78
N LEU A 80 -15.63 26.58 -25.55
CA LEU A 80 -17.09 26.64 -25.54
C LEU A 80 -17.71 26.20 -26.87
N GLU A 81 -17.08 26.52 -27.99
CA GLU A 81 -17.62 26.22 -29.33
C GLU A 81 -17.63 24.70 -29.61
N GLU A 82 -16.53 24.01 -29.32
CA GLU A 82 -16.42 22.55 -29.41
C GLU A 82 -17.30 21.86 -28.36
N ALA A 83 -17.38 22.41 -27.14
CA ALA A 83 -18.27 21.89 -26.11
C ALA A 83 -19.73 21.93 -26.59
N GLN A 84 -20.16 23.02 -27.21
CA GLN A 84 -21.51 23.16 -27.77
C GLN A 84 -21.76 22.27 -29.00
N GLN A 85 -20.74 22.03 -29.84
CA GLN A 85 -20.83 21.08 -30.96
C GLN A 85 -21.04 19.64 -30.47
N LEU A 86 -20.36 19.26 -29.39
CA LEU A 86 -20.48 17.94 -28.78
C LEU A 86 -21.79 17.80 -27.99
N ASN A 87 -22.17 18.84 -27.24
CA ASN A 87 -23.40 18.90 -26.49
C ASN A 87 -23.85 20.35 -26.24
N HIS A 88 -24.93 20.75 -26.93
CA HIS A 88 -25.56 22.07 -26.89
C HIS A 88 -26.04 22.53 -25.49
N THR A 89 -26.07 21.64 -24.50
CA THR A 89 -26.48 21.98 -23.11
C THR A 89 -25.33 22.49 -22.24
N LEU A 90 -24.08 22.41 -22.70
CA LEU A 90 -22.91 22.82 -21.93
C LEU A 90 -22.68 24.34 -22.01
N GLY A 91 -22.53 24.95 -20.84
CA GLY A 91 -22.17 26.35 -20.66
C GLY A 91 -20.71 26.54 -20.23
N LEU A 92 -20.30 27.81 -20.11
CA LEU A 92 -18.99 28.18 -19.59
C LEU A 92 -18.84 27.75 -18.13
N GLY A 93 -17.73 27.07 -17.81
CA GLY A 93 -17.42 26.56 -16.47
C GLY A 93 -17.93 25.14 -16.20
N ASP A 94 -18.73 24.56 -17.09
CA ASP A 94 -19.20 23.18 -16.96
C ASP A 94 -18.07 22.17 -17.20
N ILE A 95 -18.28 20.93 -16.74
CA ILE A 95 -17.34 19.83 -16.93
C ILE A 95 -17.89 18.92 -18.02
N TYR A 96 -17.15 18.79 -19.11
CA TYR A 96 -17.43 17.82 -20.15
C TYR A 96 -16.70 16.50 -19.87
N ARG A 97 -17.44 15.38 -19.94
CA ARG A 97 -16.91 14.02 -19.76
C ARG A 97 -16.59 13.42 -21.12
N ARG A 98 -15.34 13.52 -21.58
CA ARG A 98 -14.91 12.95 -22.86
C ARG A 98 -14.57 11.46 -22.68
N PRO A 99 -15.27 10.51 -23.34
CA PRO A 99 -14.95 9.10 -23.21
C PRO A 99 -13.59 8.78 -23.86
N ILE A 100 -12.75 8.00 -23.17
CA ILE A 100 -11.46 7.55 -23.68
C ILE A 100 -11.61 6.14 -24.27
N PRO A 101 -11.24 5.90 -25.54
CA PRO A 101 -11.30 4.57 -26.14
C PRO A 101 -10.40 3.57 -25.40
N PHE A 102 -10.96 2.42 -25.03
CA PHE A 102 -10.24 1.40 -24.26
C PHE A 102 -9.01 0.81 -24.99
N SER A 103 -8.95 0.93 -26.32
CA SER A 103 -7.82 0.45 -27.15
C SER A 103 -6.51 1.15 -26.84
N GLU A 104 -6.55 2.42 -26.45
CA GLU A 104 -5.36 3.24 -26.22
C GLU A 104 -4.64 2.88 -24.91
N PHE A 105 -5.35 2.29 -23.95
CA PHE A 105 -4.86 2.12 -22.57
C PHE A 105 -4.91 0.68 -22.03
N SER A 106 -5.45 -0.27 -22.82
CA SER A 106 -5.82 -1.61 -22.34
C SER A 106 -4.72 -2.46 -21.69
N ARG A 107 -3.45 -2.31 -22.13
CA ARG A 107 -2.34 -3.16 -21.64
C ARG A 107 -1.78 -2.67 -20.31
N ILE A 108 -1.58 -1.36 -20.17
CA ILE A 108 -0.94 -0.79 -18.98
C ILE A 108 -1.95 -0.60 -17.86
N ALA A 109 -3.19 -0.19 -18.19
CA ALA A 109 -4.31 -0.24 -17.26
C ALA A 109 -4.42 -1.62 -16.62
N ALA A 110 -4.37 -2.68 -17.42
CA ALA A 110 -4.49 -4.04 -16.92
C ALA A 110 -3.38 -4.43 -15.93
N LEU A 111 -2.13 -4.02 -16.20
CA LEU A 111 -1.02 -4.27 -15.28
C LEU A 111 -1.20 -3.51 -13.96
N GLN A 112 -1.60 -2.25 -14.04
CA GLN A 112 -1.79 -1.38 -12.87
C GLN A 112 -3.00 -1.80 -12.04
N VAL A 113 -4.10 -2.20 -12.67
CA VAL A 113 -5.28 -2.80 -12.03
C VAL A 113 -4.88 -4.08 -11.29
N LYS A 114 -4.13 -4.98 -11.94
CA LYS A 114 -3.63 -6.20 -11.29
C LYS A 114 -2.74 -5.89 -10.09
N GLN A 115 -1.90 -4.87 -10.21
CA GLN A 115 -1.04 -4.41 -9.13
C GLN A 115 -1.84 -3.82 -7.96
N ALA A 116 -2.84 -2.97 -8.22
CA ALA A 116 -3.74 -2.44 -7.20
C ALA A 116 -4.53 -3.52 -6.47
N ILE A 117 -5.05 -4.51 -7.19
CA ILE A 117 -5.73 -5.65 -6.58
C ILE A 117 -4.76 -6.40 -5.66
N ARG A 118 -3.54 -6.69 -6.13
CA ARG A 118 -2.52 -7.37 -5.32
C ARG A 118 -2.13 -6.55 -4.10
N GLN A 119 -2.04 -5.23 -4.24
CA GLN A 119 -1.72 -4.31 -3.15
C GLN A 119 -2.83 -4.31 -2.10
N LYS A 120 -4.10 -4.13 -2.50
CA LYS A 120 -5.23 -4.20 -1.57
C LYS A 120 -5.36 -5.55 -0.90
N LEU A 121 -5.06 -6.63 -1.62
CA LEU A 121 -5.00 -7.96 -1.05
C LEU A 121 -3.94 -8.06 0.05
N ALA A 122 -2.74 -7.52 -0.20
CA ALA A 122 -1.67 -7.50 0.79
C ALA A 122 -2.04 -6.64 2.02
N GLU A 123 -2.64 -5.46 1.82
CA GLU A 123 -3.13 -4.59 2.90
C GLU A 123 -4.19 -5.29 3.75
N ALA A 124 -5.16 -5.96 3.13
CA ALA A 124 -6.18 -6.70 3.86
C ALA A 124 -5.60 -7.90 4.63
N GLN A 125 -4.64 -8.63 4.03
CA GLN A 125 -3.97 -9.74 4.70
C GLN A 125 -3.21 -9.28 5.95
N LYS A 126 -2.58 -8.11 5.90
CA LYS A 126 -1.83 -7.52 7.01
C LYS A 126 -2.69 -7.25 8.25
N VAL A 127 -3.92 -6.76 8.06
CA VAL A 127 -4.85 -6.51 9.17
C VAL A 127 -5.28 -7.82 9.84
N VAL A 128 -5.70 -8.81 9.05
CA VAL A 128 -6.10 -10.13 9.56
C VAL A 128 -4.94 -10.81 10.31
N LEU A 129 -3.72 -10.64 9.80
CA LEU A 129 -2.52 -11.17 10.43
C LEU A 129 -2.30 -10.58 11.82
N TYR A 130 -2.47 -9.26 11.97
CA TYR A 130 -2.33 -8.61 13.26
C TYR A 130 -3.33 -9.16 14.27
N ASP A 131 -4.61 -9.27 13.89
CA ASP A 131 -5.65 -9.80 14.76
C ASP A 131 -5.36 -11.25 15.21
N GLU A 132 -4.70 -12.04 14.36
CA GLU A 132 -4.28 -13.41 14.71
C GLU A 132 -3.06 -13.43 15.65
N TRP A 133 -2.11 -12.51 15.48
CA TRP A 133 -0.81 -12.54 16.17
C TRP A 133 -0.73 -11.67 17.43
N ALA A 134 -1.50 -10.58 17.51
CA ALA A 134 -1.54 -9.71 18.69
C ALA A 134 -1.92 -10.47 19.98
N PRO A 135 -2.88 -11.42 19.98
CA PRO A 135 -3.17 -12.23 21.18
C PRO A 135 -2.05 -13.20 21.57
N LYS A 136 -1.13 -13.51 20.64
CA LYS A 136 0.00 -14.42 20.87
C LYS A 136 1.18 -13.70 21.53
N ILE A 137 1.16 -12.37 21.68
CA ILE A 137 2.19 -11.63 22.41
C ILE A 137 2.29 -12.18 23.84
N GLY A 138 3.51 -12.50 24.26
CA GLY A 138 3.78 -13.08 25.58
C GLY A 138 3.64 -14.61 25.64
N THR A 139 3.35 -15.28 24.52
CA THR A 139 3.28 -16.75 24.43
C THR A 139 4.54 -17.33 23.79
N VAL A 140 4.72 -18.65 23.95
CA VAL A 140 5.79 -19.42 23.29
C VAL A 140 5.21 -20.20 22.13
N ILE A 141 5.81 -20.07 20.96
CA ILE A 141 5.43 -20.73 19.72
C ILE A 141 6.54 -21.65 19.23
N ASN A 142 6.18 -22.69 18.47
CA ASN A 142 7.15 -23.49 17.73
C ASN A 142 7.23 -22.95 16.30
N ALA A 143 8.44 -22.76 15.78
CA ALA A 143 8.62 -22.27 14.42
C ALA A 143 9.94 -22.77 13.81
N GLN A 144 10.01 -22.78 12.48
CA GLN A 144 11.18 -23.26 11.75
C GLN A 144 12.13 -22.10 11.49
N VAL A 145 13.42 -22.31 11.66
CA VAL A 145 14.42 -21.31 11.28
C VAL A 145 14.63 -21.40 9.78
N GLU A 146 14.36 -20.31 9.07
CA GLU A 146 14.58 -20.21 7.63
C GLU A 146 16.03 -19.83 7.35
N GLN A 147 16.53 -18.81 8.06
CA GLN A 147 17.86 -18.28 7.82
C GLN A 147 18.49 -17.73 9.10
N VAL A 148 19.80 -17.97 9.27
CA VAL A 148 20.62 -17.32 10.30
C VAL A 148 21.60 -16.38 9.59
N ASN A 149 21.53 -15.09 9.91
CA ASN A 149 22.38 -14.07 9.29
C ASN A 149 23.73 -13.95 10.01
N PRO A 150 24.80 -13.50 9.33
CA PRO A 150 26.12 -13.34 9.93
C PRO A 150 26.17 -12.36 11.11
N ASN A 151 25.24 -11.40 11.16
CA ASN A 151 25.11 -10.44 12.26
C ASN A 151 24.42 -11.02 13.51
N GLY A 152 24.04 -12.30 13.49
CA GLY A 152 23.35 -12.97 14.60
C GLY A 152 21.83 -12.81 14.61
N SER A 153 21.23 -12.14 13.62
CA SER A 153 19.78 -12.10 13.45
C SER A 153 19.27 -13.38 12.79
N ILE A 154 18.02 -13.74 13.09
CA ILE A 154 17.43 -15.01 12.63
C ILE A 154 16.07 -14.73 12.00
N LEU A 155 15.88 -15.25 10.80
CA LEU A 155 14.60 -15.28 10.12
C LEU A 155 13.91 -16.61 10.43
N VAL A 156 12.68 -16.52 10.90
CA VAL A 156 11.90 -17.67 11.37
C VAL A 156 10.62 -17.75 10.53
N ASP A 157 10.33 -18.90 9.96
CA ASP A 157 9.06 -19.16 9.28
C ASP A 157 7.98 -19.51 10.31
N LEU A 158 6.95 -18.66 10.39
CA LEU A 158 5.80 -18.79 11.27
C LEU A 158 4.62 -19.51 10.59
N GLY A 159 4.77 -19.93 9.34
CA GLY A 159 3.74 -20.54 8.51
C GLY A 159 2.90 -19.51 7.76
N SER A 160 2.09 -19.98 6.80
CA SER A 160 1.17 -19.14 6.01
C SER A 160 1.84 -17.92 5.33
N SER A 161 3.10 -18.07 4.90
CA SER A 161 3.92 -17.02 4.29
C SER A 161 4.29 -15.86 5.24
N ILE A 162 4.28 -16.11 6.55
CA ILE A 162 4.59 -15.13 7.59
C ILE A 162 5.98 -15.44 8.13
N PHE A 163 6.84 -14.42 8.18
CA PHE A 163 8.16 -14.55 8.77
C PHE A 163 8.25 -13.71 10.04
N GLY A 164 8.78 -14.34 11.09
CA GLY A 164 9.23 -13.68 12.31
C GLY A 164 10.70 -13.31 12.20
N PHE A 165 11.09 -12.26 12.91
CA PHE A 165 12.48 -11.84 13.00
C PHE A 165 12.95 -11.87 14.44
N VAL A 166 14.06 -12.55 14.70
CA VAL A 166 14.74 -12.54 16.00
C VAL A 166 15.95 -11.63 15.89
N THR A 167 16.01 -10.67 16.82
CA THR A 167 17.10 -9.70 16.89
C THR A 167 18.41 -10.37 17.35
N PRO A 168 19.58 -9.82 16.96
CA PRO A 168 20.86 -10.26 17.50
C PRO A 168 20.88 -10.20 19.03
N GLY A 169 21.20 -11.32 19.69
CA GLY A 169 21.14 -11.46 21.16
C GLY A 169 19.78 -11.89 21.71
N GLY A 170 18.76 -12.08 20.86
CA GLY A 170 17.48 -12.67 21.23
C GLY A 170 17.53 -14.20 21.38
N SER A 171 18.62 -14.85 20.96
CA SER A 171 18.87 -16.28 21.19
C SER A 171 19.57 -16.52 22.52
N ILE A 172 19.51 -17.76 23.02
CA ILE A 172 20.20 -18.13 24.25
C ILE A 172 21.72 -18.02 24.02
N PRO A 173 22.48 -17.31 24.88
CA PRO A 173 23.92 -17.17 24.71
C PRO A 173 24.62 -18.53 24.60
N GLY A 174 25.37 -18.73 23.51
CA GLY A 174 26.09 -19.97 23.22
C GLY A 174 25.27 -21.07 22.54
N GLU A 175 23.95 -20.89 22.39
CA GLU A 175 23.12 -21.79 21.60
C GLU A 175 23.42 -21.61 20.10
N LYS A 176 23.67 -22.73 19.42
CA LYS A 176 23.84 -22.75 17.96
C LYS A 176 22.50 -23.06 17.32
N ILE A 177 21.96 -22.07 16.63
CA ILE A 177 20.73 -22.19 15.85
C ILE A 177 21.10 -22.58 14.42
N GLU A 178 20.44 -23.61 13.90
CA GLU A 178 20.66 -24.12 12.55
C GLU A 178 19.42 -23.89 11.67
N PRO A 179 19.61 -23.40 10.42
CA PRO A 179 18.53 -23.34 9.43
C PRO A 179 17.89 -24.71 9.19
N GLY A 180 16.57 -24.72 8.95
CA GLY A 180 15.77 -25.92 8.71
C GLY A 180 15.30 -26.66 9.96
N LYS A 181 15.73 -26.24 11.16
CA LYS A 181 15.30 -26.86 12.43
C LYS A 181 14.18 -26.08 13.12
N MET A 182 13.39 -26.81 13.89
CA MET A 182 12.30 -26.27 14.71
C MET A 182 12.83 -25.86 16.09
N TYR A 183 12.49 -24.64 16.51
CA TYR A 183 12.80 -24.11 17.83
C TYR A 183 11.56 -23.48 18.48
N LYS A 184 11.66 -23.23 19.79
CA LYS A 184 10.66 -22.50 20.55
C LYS A 184 11.04 -21.03 20.64
N PHE A 185 10.13 -20.15 20.24
CA PHE A 185 10.32 -18.70 20.28
C PHE A 185 9.29 -18.05 21.18
N TYR A 186 9.71 -17.04 21.93
CA TYR A 186 8.82 -16.18 22.69
C TYR A 186 8.39 -15.00 21.82
N VAL A 187 7.08 -14.80 21.65
CA VAL A 187 6.55 -13.67 20.88
C VAL A 187 6.67 -12.41 21.74
N GLN A 188 7.71 -11.63 21.50
CA GLN A 188 7.98 -10.41 22.26
C GLN A 188 7.05 -9.27 21.87
N ASP A 189 6.82 -9.09 20.57
CA ASP A 189 6.08 -7.95 20.04
C ASP A 189 5.57 -8.22 18.62
N VAL A 190 4.50 -7.55 18.23
CA VAL A 190 3.98 -7.52 16.85
C VAL A 190 3.94 -6.05 16.42
N PRO A 191 4.87 -5.61 15.56
CA PRO A 191 5.02 -4.20 15.25
C PRO A 191 3.83 -3.66 14.44
N GLU A 192 3.35 -2.48 14.80
CA GLU A 192 2.26 -1.73 14.14
C GLU A 192 2.66 -1.19 12.74
N VAL A 193 3.90 -1.44 12.31
CA VAL A 193 4.34 -1.22 10.93
C VAL A 193 3.95 -2.41 10.05
N ALA A 194 3.82 -3.61 10.62
CA ALA A 194 3.53 -4.83 9.87
C ALA A 194 2.10 -4.84 9.32
N ASP A 195 1.14 -4.28 10.07
CA ASP A 195 -0.28 -4.23 9.70
C ASP A 195 -0.62 -3.03 8.78
N GLY A 196 0.29 -2.06 8.67
CA GLY A 196 0.09 -0.83 7.91
C GLY A 196 -0.62 0.28 8.69
N THR A 197 -0.86 0.10 9.99
CA THR A 197 -1.33 1.15 10.89
C THR A 197 -0.32 2.30 10.93
N ILE A 198 0.97 1.98 10.97
CA ILE A 198 2.06 2.95 10.84
C ILE A 198 2.82 2.68 9.55
N GLU A 199 2.85 3.68 8.68
CA GLU A 199 3.56 3.65 7.42
C GLU A 199 4.88 4.40 7.55
N ILE A 200 5.97 3.78 7.08
CA ILE A 200 7.27 4.46 6.96
C ILE A 200 7.30 5.18 5.62
N MET A 201 7.26 6.50 5.66
CA MET A 201 7.16 7.37 4.48
C MET A 201 8.52 7.57 3.81
N ALA A 202 9.56 7.81 4.61
CA ALA A 202 10.90 8.06 4.10
C ALA A 202 11.96 7.70 5.15
N VAL A 203 13.14 7.31 4.67
CA VAL A 203 14.30 7.04 5.51
C VAL A 203 15.52 7.72 4.90
N ALA A 204 16.17 8.59 5.68
CA ALA A 204 17.48 9.14 5.36
C ALA A 204 18.48 8.63 6.38
N ARG A 205 19.56 7.99 5.93
CA ARG A 205 20.47 7.24 6.81
C ARG A 205 21.94 7.50 6.49
N ASN A 206 22.69 7.88 7.51
CA ASN A 206 24.14 7.77 7.55
C ASN A 206 24.55 6.61 8.49
N PRO A 207 24.89 5.43 7.95
CA PRO A 207 25.08 4.21 8.74
C PRO A 207 26.08 4.37 9.88
N GLY A 208 25.68 3.97 11.09
CA GLY A 208 26.52 4.04 12.30
C GLY A 208 26.63 5.43 12.93
N GLU A 209 26.02 6.46 12.34
CA GLU A 209 25.98 7.80 12.92
C GLU A 209 24.54 8.23 13.22
N ARG A 210 23.70 8.36 12.19
CA ARG A 210 22.33 8.88 12.33
C ARG A 210 21.39 8.38 11.26
N ALA A 211 20.16 8.08 11.65
CA ALA A 211 19.02 7.92 10.77
C ALA A 211 17.90 8.91 11.13
N LYS A 212 17.19 9.38 10.11
CA LYS A 212 15.91 10.07 10.24
C LYS A 212 14.85 9.25 9.53
N VAL A 213 13.80 8.91 10.25
CA VAL A 213 12.69 8.09 9.76
C VAL A 213 11.41 8.92 9.84
N ALA A 214 10.79 9.18 8.69
CA ALA A 214 9.50 9.83 8.60
C ALA A 214 8.39 8.76 8.61
N ILE A 215 7.40 8.92 9.47
CA ILE A 215 6.32 7.96 9.66
C ILE A 215 4.95 8.63 9.65
N ARG A 216 3.92 7.92 9.21
CA ARG A 216 2.53 8.38 9.24
C ARG A 216 1.65 7.31 9.88
N SER A 217 0.73 7.72 10.75
CA SER A 217 -0.34 6.82 11.18
C SER A 217 -1.50 6.89 10.17
N ASN A 218 -1.96 5.75 9.69
CA ASN A 218 -3.18 5.64 8.90
C ASN A 218 -4.44 5.61 9.77
N VAL A 219 -4.26 5.55 11.10
CA VAL A 219 -5.33 5.55 12.10
C VAL A 219 -5.19 6.76 13.01
N SER A 220 -6.17 7.66 12.99
CA SER A 220 -6.13 8.93 13.73
C SER A 220 -6.07 8.78 15.26
N SER A 221 -6.48 7.64 15.81
CA SER A 221 -6.43 7.35 17.25
C SER A 221 -5.08 6.85 17.75
N ILE A 222 -4.12 6.61 16.86
CA ILE A 222 -2.81 6.02 17.20
C ILE A 222 -1.71 7.07 16.99
N ASP A 223 -0.94 7.33 18.04
CA ASP A 223 0.27 8.15 17.95
C ASP A 223 1.40 7.36 17.27
N PRO A 224 1.83 7.75 16.05
CA PRO A 224 2.84 7.02 15.31
C PRO A 224 4.21 7.06 16.01
N ILE A 225 4.55 8.18 16.67
CA ILE A 225 5.85 8.32 17.36
C ILE A 225 5.87 7.39 18.57
N GLY A 226 4.84 7.44 19.41
CA GLY A 226 4.73 6.61 20.61
C GLY A 226 4.83 5.11 20.31
N ALA A 227 4.21 4.66 19.23
CA ALA A 227 4.24 3.27 18.80
C ALA A 227 5.63 2.83 18.30
N ILE A 228 6.33 3.65 17.50
CA ILE A 228 7.69 3.31 17.03
C ILE A 228 8.75 3.44 18.14
N VAL A 229 8.67 4.49 18.95
CA VAL A 229 9.63 4.76 20.03
C VAL A 229 9.45 3.77 21.18
N GLY A 230 8.21 3.41 21.49
CA GLY A 230 7.85 2.57 22.63
C GLY A 230 8.06 3.29 23.97
N ARG A 231 7.64 2.65 25.07
CA ARG A 231 7.78 3.23 26.42
C ARG A 231 9.24 3.57 26.73
N LYS A 232 9.52 4.83 27.05
CA LYS A 232 10.87 5.36 27.35
C LYS A 232 11.90 5.09 26.23
N GLY A 233 11.48 4.98 24.98
CA GLY A 233 12.38 4.70 23.87
C GLY A 233 12.83 3.25 23.76
N ALA A 234 12.23 2.31 24.50
CA ALA A 234 12.69 0.93 24.54
C ALA A 234 12.76 0.26 23.15
N ARG A 235 11.78 0.50 22.27
CA ARG A 235 11.74 -0.10 20.92
C ARG A 235 12.81 0.51 20.03
N ILE A 236 12.87 1.84 19.93
CA ILE A 236 13.85 2.52 19.07
C ILE A 236 15.30 2.33 19.55
N ASN A 237 15.52 2.26 20.86
CA ASN A 237 16.84 2.03 21.43
C ASN A 237 17.31 0.60 21.16
N ALA A 238 16.42 -0.39 21.17
CA ALA A 238 16.76 -1.77 20.80
C ALA A 238 17.19 -1.89 19.33
N VAL A 239 16.65 -1.06 18.43
CA VAL A 239 17.11 -0.97 17.04
C VAL A 239 18.44 -0.22 16.96
N SER A 240 18.56 0.92 17.64
CA SER A 240 19.78 1.72 17.69
C SER A 240 21.00 0.91 18.16
N SER A 241 20.85 0.10 19.20
CA SER A 241 21.94 -0.75 19.73
C SER A 241 22.42 -1.80 18.72
N GLN A 242 21.52 -2.30 17.86
CA GLN A 242 21.90 -3.22 16.78
C GLN A 242 22.65 -2.52 15.65
N LEU A 243 22.49 -1.20 15.52
CA LEU A 243 23.13 -0.37 14.51
C LEU A 243 24.37 0.34 15.05
N LYS A 244 25.02 -0.23 16.08
CA LYS A 244 26.20 0.36 16.76
C LYS A 244 25.89 1.73 17.38
N ASP A 245 24.76 1.81 18.08
CA ASP A 245 24.28 3.02 18.74
C ASP A 245 24.04 4.20 17.79
N GLU A 246 23.68 3.89 16.53
CA GLU A 246 23.26 4.88 15.53
C GLU A 246 22.08 5.69 16.08
N ARG A 247 22.15 7.03 16.01
CA ARG A 247 21.06 7.89 16.51
C ARG A 247 19.88 7.87 15.56
N ILE A 248 18.74 7.34 16.00
CA ILE A 248 17.54 7.26 15.17
C ILE A 248 16.54 8.30 15.65
N ASP A 249 16.28 9.32 14.82
CA ASP A 249 15.18 10.26 15.05
C ASP A 249 13.96 9.82 14.24
N VAL A 250 12.81 9.83 14.91
CA VAL A 250 11.52 9.53 14.29
C VAL A 250 10.74 10.84 14.19
N VAL A 251 10.21 11.15 13.00
CA VAL A 251 9.43 12.36 12.73
C VAL A 251 8.09 11.98 12.08
N PRO A 252 7.00 12.69 12.39
CA PRO A 252 5.70 12.48 11.77
C PRO A 252 5.63 13.06 10.35
#